data_AF-A0A413I3H7-F1
#
_entry.id   AF-A0A413I3H7-F1
#
_cell.length_a   1.000
_cell.length_b   1.000
_cell.length_c   1.000
_cell.angle_alpha   90.00
_cell.angle_beta   90.00
_cell.angle_gamma   90.00
#
_symmetry.space_group_name_H-M   'P 1'
#
loop_
_entity.id
_entity.type
_entity.pdbx_description
1 polymer ?
#
loop_
_entity_poly.entity_id
_entity_poly.type
_entity_poly.pdbx_seq_one_letter_code
_entity_poly.pdbx_strand_id
1 'polypeptide(L)'
;MLNVSQFIADHITGRQKSMFAADIEANRDKLRAEIEGKRVLVIGGAGTIGSSYIRAVLPFRPSKLVVVDISENGLAELTRDLRSTYGMYVPEEYRTYPLSFADPVFEKIFRAEQGFDIVANFSAHKHVRTEKDKYSVQALLENNVLKARKLLDLLSEFPPRHFFCVSTDKAANPVNIMGASKKIME
;
A
#
# COMPACT_ATOMS: atom_id res chain seq x y z
N MET A 1 5.68 -7.79 30.21
CA MET A 1 5.79 -6.86 29.06
C MET A 1 4.46 -6.13 28.92
N LEU A 2 4.48 -4.82 28.73
CA LEU A 2 3.27 -4.04 28.45
C LEU A 2 2.68 -4.52 27.11
N ASN A 3 1.44 -4.98 27.10
CA ASN A 3 0.73 -5.20 25.84
C ASN A 3 0.34 -3.83 25.27
N VAL A 4 1.18 -3.31 24.38
CA VAL A 4 1.04 -1.96 23.81
C VAL A 4 -0.32 -1.79 23.12
N SER A 5 -0.80 -2.81 22.40
CA SER A 5 -2.10 -2.77 21.72
C SER A 5 -3.26 -2.66 22.71
N GLN A 6 -3.22 -3.44 23.79
CA GLN A 6 -4.24 -3.38 24.85
C GLN A 6 -4.19 -2.04 25.59
N PHE A 7 -3.00 -1.54 25.92
CA PHE A 7 -2.83 -0.24 26.56
C PHE A 7 -3.38 0.90 25.69
N ILE A 8 -3.12 0.88 24.38
CA ILE A 8 -3.68 1.86 23.44
C ILE A 8 -5.20 1.77 23.42
N ALA A 9 -5.77 0.56 23.37
CA ALA A 9 -7.21 0.34 23.35
C ALA A 9 -7.89 0.86 24.63
N ASP A 10 -7.32 0.55 25.79
CA ASP A 10 -7.89 0.88 27.11
C ASP A 10 -7.73 2.36 27.46
N HIS A 11 -6.57 2.94 27.18
CA HIS A 11 -6.17 4.23 27.76
C HIS A 11 -5.97 5.36 26.76
N ILE A 12 -5.77 5.06 25.47
CA ILE A 12 -5.50 6.09 24.45
C ILE A 12 -6.72 6.30 23.56
N THR A 13 -7.22 5.25 22.93
CA THR A 13 -8.34 5.35 21.99
C THR A 13 -9.69 5.12 22.66
N GLY A 14 -9.71 4.43 23.81
CA GLY A 14 -10.95 4.00 24.47
C GLY A 14 -11.77 3.03 23.63
N ARG A 15 -11.13 2.29 22.71
CA ARG A 15 -11.79 1.40 21.75
C ARG A 15 -11.15 0.03 21.74
N GLN A 16 -11.93 -0.97 22.15
CA GLN A 16 -11.52 -2.38 22.16
C GLN A 16 -11.57 -3.03 20.78
N LYS A 17 -12.32 -2.46 19.84
CA LYS A 17 -12.53 -3.00 18.50
C LYS A 17 -12.34 -1.90 17.45
N SER A 18 -11.92 -2.33 16.26
CA SER A 18 -11.88 -1.45 15.08
C SER A 18 -13.28 -0.89 14.78
N MET A 19 -13.34 0.39 14.40
CA MET A 19 -14.60 1.01 13.94
C MET A 19 -15.15 0.33 12.68
N PHE A 20 -14.29 -0.31 11.90
CA PHE A 20 -14.65 -0.99 10.65
C PHE A 20 -14.94 -2.48 10.84
N ALA A 21 -14.92 -3.00 12.07
CA ALA A 21 -15.12 -4.43 12.31
C ALA A 21 -16.50 -4.91 11.82
N ALA A 22 -17.55 -4.11 12.04
CA ALA A 22 -18.90 -4.42 11.58
C ALA A 22 -18.99 -4.41 10.05
N ASP A 23 -18.38 -3.43 9.39
CA ASP A 23 -18.39 -3.31 7.92
C ASP A 23 -17.62 -4.45 7.26
N ILE A 24 -16.46 -4.82 7.81
CA ILE A 24 -15.66 -5.95 7.29
C ILE A 24 -16.43 -7.25 7.43
N GLU A 25 -17.11 -7.47 8.56
CA GLU A 25 -17.90 -8.68 8.77
C GLU A 25 -19.12 -8.73 7.84
N ALA A 26 -19.85 -7.62 7.71
CA ALA A 26 -21.00 -7.52 6.81
C ALA A 26 -20.63 -7.74 5.33
N ASN A 27 -19.37 -7.46 4.95
CA ASN A 27 -18.87 -7.62 3.59
C ASN A 27 -17.92 -8.82 3.43
N ARG A 28 -17.84 -9.72 4.42
CA ARG A 28 -16.82 -10.77 4.47
C ARG A 28 -16.83 -11.68 3.25
N ASP A 29 -18.00 -12.12 2.82
CA ASP A 29 -18.14 -13.02 1.67
C ASP A 29 -17.76 -12.34 0.36
N LYS A 30 -18.12 -11.06 0.22
CA LYS A 30 -17.72 -10.24 -0.94
C LYS A 30 -16.19 -10.06 -0.96
N LEU A 31 -15.59 -9.66 0.15
CA LEU A 31 -14.14 -9.51 0.26
C LEU A 31 -13.42 -10.83 -0.03
N ARG A 32 -13.94 -11.95 0.48
CA ARG A 32 -13.40 -13.27 0.20
C ARG A 32 -13.46 -13.61 -1.30
N ALA A 33 -14.61 -13.43 -1.94
CA ALA A 33 -14.76 -13.68 -3.38
C ALA A 33 -13.82 -12.81 -4.25
N GLU A 34 -13.52 -11.60 -3.79
CA GLU A 34 -12.65 -10.65 -4.50
C GLU A 34 -11.15 -10.88 -4.26
N ILE A 35 -10.74 -11.49 -3.15
CA ILE A 35 -9.34 -11.59 -2.72
C ILE A 35 -8.80 -13.03 -2.70
N GLU A 36 -9.64 -14.03 -2.39
CA GLU A 36 -9.21 -15.42 -2.25
C GLU A 36 -8.62 -15.91 -3.59
N GLY A 37 -7.42 -16.49 -3.51
CA GLY A 37 -6.68 -16.98 -4.68
C GLY A 37 -6.15 -15.89 -5.63
N LYS A 38 -6.25 -14.59 -5.29
CA LYS A 38 -5.75 -13.49 -6.12
C LYS A 38 -4.27 -13.20 -5.92
N ARG A 39 -3.63 -12.67 -6.96
CA ARG A 39 -2.26 -12.13 -6.93
C ARG A 39 -2.31 -10.66 -6.50
N VAL A 40 -1.65 -10.35 -5.38
CA VAL A 40 -1.67 -9.02 -4.78
C VAL A 40 -0.29 -8.36 -4.89
N LEU A 41 -0.25 -7.15 -5.42
CA LEU A 41 0.92 -6.27 -5.41
C LEU A 41 0.68 -5.08 -4.47
N VAL A 42 1.57 -4.87 -3.52
CA VAL A 42 1.53 -3.72 -2.60
C VAL A 42 2.79 -2.88 -2.77
N ILE A 43 2.63 -1.66 -3.29
CA ILE A 43 3.71 -0.67 -3.45
C ILE A 43 3.68 0.27 -2.24
N GLY A 44 4.83 0.56 -1.63
CA GLY A 44 4.90 1.27 -0.35
C GLY A 44 4.44 0.40 0.83
N GLY A 45 4.56 -0.92 0.70
CA GLY A 45 4.01 -1.88 1.67
C GLY A 45 4.76 -1.96 3.00
N ALA A 46 5.99 -1.47 3.09
CA ALA A 46 6.71 -1.37 4.36
C ALA A 46 6.31 -0.12 5.17
N GLY A 47 5.57 0.81 4.56
CA GLY A 47 5.00 1.96 5.26
C GLY A 47 3.89 1.56 6.25
N THR A 48 3.53 2.48 7.14
CA THR A 48 2.51 2.26 8.18
C THR A 48 1.15 1.85 7.63
N ILE A 49 0.68 2.49 6.56
CA ILE A 49 -0.62 2.19 5.94
C ILE A 49 -0.52 0.91 5.10
N GLY A 50 0.54 0.77 4.30
CA GLY A 50 0.74 -0.41 3.45
C GLY A 50 0.84 -1.70 4.26
N SER A 51 1.60 -1.71 5.36
CA SER A 51 1.69 -2.87 6.26
C SER A 51 0.35 -3.19 6.93
N SER A 52 -0.43 -2.17 7.31
CA SER A 52 -1.77 -2.37 7.86
C SER A 52 -2.75 -2.95 6.83
N TYR A 53 -2.67 -2.50 5.58
CA TYR A 53 -3.45 -3.07 4.47
C TYR A 53 -3.10 -4.54 4.22
N ILE A 54 -1.79 -4.88 4.19
CA ILE A 54 -1.34 -6.27 4.01
C ILE A 54 -1.95 -7.17 5.08
N ARG A 55 -1.89 -6.78 6.37
CA ARG A 55 -2.49 -7.55 7.47
C ARG A 55 -4.00 -7.71 7.34
N ALA A 56 -4.70 -6.75 6.76
CA ALA A 56 -6.14 -6.82 6.55
C ALA A 56 -6.53 -7.74 5.37
N VAL A 57 -5.68 -7.81 4.34
CA VAL A 57 -5.92 -8.61 3.13
C VAL A 57 -5.56 -10.09 3.33
N LEU A 58 -4.49 -10.37 4.07
CA LEU A 58 -3.98 -11.74 4.26
C LEU A 58 -5.00 -12.75 4.82
N PRO A 59 -5.89 -12.40 5.77
CA PRO A 59 -6.94 -13.31 6.25
C PRO A 59 -7.88 -13.83 5.15
N PHE A 60 -8.01 -13.13 4.02
CA PHE A 60 -8.82 -13.54 2.87
C PHE A 60 -8.08 -14.48 1.91
N ARG A 61 -6.87 -14.92 2.27
CA ARG A 61 -6.09 -15.98 1.60
C ARG A 61 -5.80 -15.71 0.11
N PRO A 62 -5.11 -14.60 -0.23
CA PRO A 62 -4.58 -14.43 -1.58
C PRO A 62 -3.60 -15.56 -1.94
N SER A 63 -3.45 -15.87 -3.23
CA SER A 63 -2.49 -16.88 -3.70
C SER A 63 -1.05 -16.39 -3.69
N LYS A 64 -0.86 -15.08 -3.85
CA LYS A 64 0.45 -14.44 -3.98
C LYS A 64 0.44 -13.04 -3.37
N LEU A 65 1.55 -12.68 -2.72
CA LEU A 65 1.81 -11.33 -2.22
C LEU A 65 3.21 -10.87 -2.67
N VAL A 66 3.25 -9.81 -3.46
CA VAL A 66 4.47 -9.10 -3.82
C VAL A 66 4.46 -7.72 -3.17
N VAL A 67 5.52 -7.39 -2.44
CA VAL A 67 5.66 -6.10 -1.75
C VAL A 67 6.86 -5.34 -2.30
N VAL A 68 6.64 -4.10 -2.71
CA VAL A 68 7.68 -3.21 -3.23
C VAL A 68 7.78 -2.00 -2.32
N ASP A 69 8.99 -1.71 -1.84
CA ASP A 69 9.27 -0.51 -1.03
C ASP A 69 10.75 -0.16 -1.16
N ILE A 70 11.13 1.11 -1.00
CA ILE A 70 12.54 1.52 -0.99
C ILE A 70 13.24 1.15 0.33
N SER A 71 12.47 0.93 1.40
CA SER A 71 13.02 0.62 2.72
C SER A 71 13.30 -0.88 2.87
N GLU A 72 14.55 -1.29 2.64
CA GLU A 72 14.99 -2.67 2.90
C GLU A 72 14.73 -3.08 4.37
N ASN A 73 15.11 -2.23 5.32
CA ASN A 73 14.85 -2.48 6.74
C ASN A 73 13.36 -2.62 7.03
N GLY A 74 12.51 -1.77 6.43
CA GLY A 74 11.06 -1.87 6.60
C GLY A 74 10.48 -3.17 6.04
N LEU A 75 10.99 -3.66 4.90
CA LEU A 75 10.58 -4.94 4.32
C LEU A 75 11.04 -6.12 5.18
N ALA A 76 12.24 -6.04 5.76
CA ALA A 76 12.73 -7.05 6.69
C ALA A 76 11.87 -7.12 7.96
N GLU A 77 11.54 -5.98 8.55
CA GLU A 77 10.66 -5.90 9.72
C GLU A 77 9.24 -6.39 9.41
N LEU A 78 8.66 -5.97 8.27
CA LEU A 78 7.38 -6.49 7.80
C LEU A 78 7.39 -8.01 7.68
N THR A 79 8.43 -8.58 7.08
CA THR A 79 8.55 -10.03 6.92
C THR A 79 8.65 -10.77 8.26
N ARG A 80 9.44 -10.24 9.19
CA ARG A 80 9.58 -10.80 10.55
C ARG A 80 8.25 -10.78 11.29
N ASP A 81 7.54 -9.67 11.20
CA ASP A 81 6.27 -9.48 11.87
C ASP A 81 5.18 -10.39 11.28
N LEU A 82 5.04 -10.46 9.96
CA LEU A 82 4.03 -11.33 9.32
C LEU A 82 4.25 -12.80 9.66
N ARG A 83 5.50 -13.25 9.71
CA ARG A 83 5.86 -14.65 10.03
C ARG A 83 5.80 -14.97 11.52
N SER A 84 5.97 -13.99 12.39
CA SER A 84 5.91 -14.20 13.85
C SER A 84 4.51 -13.98 14.42
N THR A 85 3.58 -13.40 13.66
CA THR A 85 2.19 -13.24 14.07
C THR A 85 1.47 -14.59 14.05
N TYR A 86 1.11 -15.09 15.24
CA TYR A 86 0.39 -16.36 15.38
C TYR A 86 -0.93 -16.35 14.62
N GLY A 87 -1.16 -17.38 13.79
CA GLY A 87 -2.38 -17.56 13.01
C GLY A 87 -2.50 -16.64 11.78
N MET A 88 -1.51 -15.78 11.49
CA MET A 88 -1.48 -14.99 10.26
C MET A 88 -1.27 -15.91 9.06
N TYR A 89 -2.15 -15.82 8.07
CA TYR A 89 -1.93 -16.47 6.78
C TYR A 89 -0.88 -15.67 6.00
N VAL A 90 0.11 -16.35 5.44
CA VAL A 90 1.06 -15.79 4.47
C VAL A 90 1.09 -16.74 3.28
N PRO A 91 0.86 -16.26 2.03
CA PRO A 91 0.92 -17.13 0.86
C PRO A 91 2.33 -17.72 0.69
N GLU A 92 2.42 -18.93 0.13
CA GLU A 92 3.71 -19.54 -0.20
C GLU A 92 4.52 -18.66 -1.17
N GLU A 93 3.82 -18.06 -2.15
CA GLU A 93 4.39 -17.05 -3.04
C GLU A 93 4.36 -15.66 -2.39
N TYR A 94 5.25 -15.44 -1.41
CA TYR A 94 5.52 -14.14 -0.80
C TYR A 94 6.91 -13.62 -1.18
N ARG A 95 6.96 -12.44 -1.81
CA ARG A 95 8.22 -11.80 -2.25
C ARG A 95 8.25 -10.32 -1.85
N THR A 96 9.43 -9.85 -1.45
CA THR A 96 9.69 -8.43 -1.16
C THR A 96 10.81 -7.91 -2.05
N TYR A 97 10.65 -6.70 -2.57
CA TYR A 97 11.66 -6.05 -3.40
C TYR A 97 12.02 -4.66 -2.84
N PRO A 98 13.29 -4.47 -2.39
CA PRO A 98 13.78 -3.20 -1.86
C PRO A 98 14.12 -2.22 -3.02
N LEU A 99 13.10 -1.78 -3.76
CA LEU A 99 13.25 -0.94 -4.95
C LEU A 99 12.09 0.04 -5.11
N SER A 100 12.27 1.03 -5.97
CA SER A 100 11.22 1.97 -6.35
C SER A 100 10.39 1.39 -7.49
N PHE A 101 9.07 1.56 -7.44
CA PHE A 101 8.17 1.16 -8.55
C PHE A 101 8.44 1.91 -9.87
N ALA A 102 9.25 2.96 -9.84
CA ALA A 102 9.69 3.68 -11.02
C ALA A 102 11.02 3.18 -11.60
N ASP A 103 11.65 2.19 -10.96
CA ASP A 103 12.92 1.64 -11.45
C ASP A 103 12.64 0.69 -12.64
N PRO A 104 13.50 0.66 -13.67
CA PRO A 104 13.30 -0.23 -14.83
C PRO A 104 13.21 -1.72 -14.48
N VAL A 105 13.80 -2.14 -13.34
CA VAL A 105 13.69 -3.50 -12.83
C VAL A 105 12.26 -3.84 -12.38
N PHE A 106 11.51 -2.87 -11.85
CA PHE A 106 10.11 -3.08 -11.47
C PHE A 106 9.26 -3.43 -12.68
N GLU A 107 9.44 -2.73 -13.80
CA GLU A 107 8.72 -3.03 -15.04
C GLU A 107 8.99 -4.47 -15.52
N LYS A 108 10.25 -4.93 -15.42
CA LYS A 108 10.63 -6.30 -15.79
C LYS A 108 9.94 -7.32 -14.88
N ILE A 109 9.89 -7.07 -13.57
CA ILE A 109 9.20 -7.92 -12.60
C ILE A 109 7.69 -7.96 -12.93
N PHE A 110 7.07 -6.80 -13.13
CA PHE A 110 5.64 -6.71 -13.41
C PHE A 110 5.24 -7.47 -14.68
N ARG A 111 6.02 -7.31 -15.77
CA ARG A 111 5.79 -8.05 -17.03
C ARG A 111 6.06 -9.55 -16.88
N ALA A 112 7.09 -9.95 -16.13
CA ALA A 112 7.39 -11.36 -15.87
C ALA A 112 6.28 -12.05 -15.04
N GLU A 113 5.64 -11.32 -14.13
CA GLU A 113 4.49 -11.80 -13.35
C GLU A 113 3.17 -11.80 -14.15
N GLN A 114 3.15 -11.22 -15.37
CA GLN A 114 1.95 -11.01 -16.18
C GLN A 114 0.86 -10.24 -15.40
N GLY A 115 1.27 -9.17 -14.74
CA GLY A 115 0.41 -8.31 -13.92
C GLY A 115 -0.09 -8.95 -12.62
N PHE A 116 -1.04 -8.26 -11.98
CA PHE A 116 -1.61 -8.64 -10.68
C PHE A 116 -3.12 -8.37 -10.69
N ASP A 117 -3.88 -9.16 -9.93
CA ASP A 117 -5.33 -8.98 -9.83
C ASP A 117 -5.68 -7.76 -8.97
N ILE A 118 -4.89 -7.52 -7.92
CA ILE A 118 -5.05 -6.42 -6.97
C ILE A 118 -3.72 -5.66 -6.90
N VAL A 119 -3.75 -4.36 -7.18
CA VAL A 119 -2.59 -3.48 -7.06
C VAL A 119 -2.93 -2.33 -6.11
N ALA A 120 -2.23 -2.24 -4.98
CA ALA A 120 -2.42 -1.21 -3.99
C ALA A 120 -1.15 -0.35 -3.84
N ASN A 121 -1.24 0.92 -4.21
CA ASN A 121 -0.15 1.88 -4.16
C ASN A 121 -0.27 2.85 -2.97
N PHE A 122 0.54 2.61 -1.95
CA PHE A 122 0.69 3.44 -0.76
C PHE A 122 1.92 4.36 -0.82
N SER A 123 2.69 4.34 -1.91
CA SER A 123 3.85 5.20 -2.07
C SER A 123 3.42 6.63 -2.44
N ALA A 124 3.78 7.61 -1.59
CA ALA A 124 3.53 9.01 -1.87
C ALA A 124 4.49 9.91 -1.07
N HIS A 125 4.92 11.02 -1.70
CA HIS A 125 5.45 12.14 -0.93
C HIS A 125 4.27 12.89 -0.29
N LYS A 126 4.14 12.72 1.04
CA LYS A 126 2.98 13.14 1.83
C LYS A 126 3.19 14.39 2.68
N HIS A 127 4.42 14.88 2.81
CA HIS A 127 4.74 15.99 3.71
C HIS A 127 4.73 17.32 2.94
N VAL A 128 3.79 18.22 3.29
CA VAL A 128 3.71 19.59 2.74
C VAL A 128 5.00 20.37 3.00
N ARG A 129 5.72 20.06 4.10
CA ARG A 129 7.02 20.66 4.43
C ARG A 129 8.14 20.32 3.44
N THR A 130 7.88 19.45 2.46
CA THR A 130 8.81 19.10 1.39
C THR A 130 8.72 20.08 0.22
N GLU A 131 7.86 21.10 0.26
CA GLU A 131 7.76 22.17 -0.76
C GLU A 131 8.67 23.37 -0.43
N LYS A 132 9.96 23.13 -0.15
CA LYS A 132 10.87 24.20 0.35
C LYS A 132 11.51 25.04 -0.75
N ASP A 133 11.75 24.44 -1.90
CA ASP A 133 12.41 25.04 -3.05
C ASP A 133 11.98 24.36 -4.37
N LYS A 134 12.44 24.91 -5.50
CA LYS A 134 12.11 24.41 -6.84
C LYS A 134 12.47 22.93 -7.07
N TYR A 135 13.55 22.43 -6.45
CA TYR A 135 13.99 21.04 -6.62
C TYR A 135 13.11 20.08 -5.82
N SER A 136 12.74 20.49 -4.62
CA SER A 136 11.85 19.72 -3.75
C SER A 136 10.42 19.64 -4.33
N VAL A 137 9.95 20.72 -4.97
CA VAL A 137 8.70 20.73 -5.74
C VAL A 137 8.80 19.85 -6.98
N GLN A 138 9.90 19.91 -7.73
CA GLN A 138 10.13 19.04 -8.88
C GLN A 138 10.11 17.56 -8.46
N ALA A 139 10.82 17.17 -7.40
CA ALA A 139 10.83 15.81 -6.89
C ALA A 139 9.42 15.34 -6.47
N LEU A 140 8.62 16.24 -5.89
CA LEU A 140 7.22 15.96 -5.55
C LEU A 140 6.37 15.70 -6.80
N LEU A 141 6.47 16.54 -7.83
CA LEU A 141 5.74 16.37 -9.09
C LEU A 141 6.19 15.12 -9.85
N GLU A 142 7.50 14.87 -9.90
CA GLU A 142 8.05 13.65 -10.48
C GLU A 142 7.47 12.42 -9.80
N ASN A 143 7.43 12.39 -8.47
CA ASN A 143 6.95 11.23 -7.75
C ASN A 143 5.44 11.03 -7.82
N ASN A 144 4.66 12.10 -7.57
CA ASN A 144 3.22 11.99 -7.44
C ASN A 144 2.49 12.01 -8.79
N VAL A 145 3.08 12.63 -9.83
CA VAL A 145 2.44 12.75 -11.15
C VAL A 145 3.15 11.88 -12.18
N LEU A 146 4.44 12.10 -12.44
CA LEU A 146 5.11 11.45 -13.58
C LEU A 146 5.34 9.95 -13.34
N LYS A 147 5.83 9.56 -12.17
CA LYS A 147 6.01 8.15 -11.80
C LYS A 147 4.66 7.44 -11.69
N ALA A 148 3.65 8.10 -11.12
CA ALA A 148 2.28 7.56 -11.06
C ALA A 148 1.71 7.30 -12.47
N ARG A 149 1.89 8.25 -13.41
CA ARG A 149 1.50 8.05 -14.81
C ARG A 149 2.19 6.84 -15.45
N LYS A 150 3.51 6.69 -15.26
CA LYS A 150 4.25 5.51 -15.75
C LYS A 150 3.73 4.20 -15.17
N LEU A 151 3.37 4.20 -13.89
CA LEU A 151 2.74 3.04 -13.26
C LEU A 151 1.39 2.74 -13.92
N LEU A 152 0.55 3.75 -14.16
CA LEU A 152 -0.75 3.57 -14.84
C LEU A 152 -0.58 3.07 -16.28
N ASP A 153 0.40 3.59 -17.02
CA ASP A 153 0.74 3.10 -18.36
C ASP A 153 1.10 1.60 -18.31
N LEU A 154 1.95 1.20 -17.34
CA LEU A 154 2.33 -0.21 -17.15
C LEU A 154 1.14 -1.08 -16.74
N LEU A 155 0.26 -0.59 -15.87
CA LEU A 155 -0.95 -1.30 -15.47
C LEU A 155 -1.92 -1.46 -16.64
N SER A 156 -1.89 -0.58 -17.65
CA SER A 156 -2.73 -0.73 -18.84
C SER A 156 -2.32 -1.92 -19.72
N GLU A 157 -1.07 -2.40 -19.63
CA GLU A 157 -0.63 -3.63 -20.32
C GLU A 157 -1.29 -4.88 -19.73
N PHE A 158 -1.48 -4.90 -18.40
CA PHE A 158 -2.13 -5.99 -17.67
C PHE A 158 -3.10 -5.41 -16.62
N PRO A 159 -4.31 -4.97 -17.04
CA PRO A 159 -5.23 -4.24 -16.16
C PRO A 159 -5.61 -5.05 -14.92
N PRO A 160 -5.37 -4.52 -13.70
CA PRO A 160 -5.80 -5.19 -12.48
C PRO A 160 -7.32 -5.12 -12.36
N ARG A 161 -7.92 -6.09 -11.66
CA ARG A 161 -9.33 -6.03 -11.29
C ARG A 161 -9.58 -4.90 -10.30
N HIS A 162 -8.65 -4.71 -9.37
CA HIS A 162 -8.70 -3.64 -8.37
C HIS A 162 -7.39 -2.86 -8.37
N PHE A 163 -7.47 -1.56 -8.62
CA PHE A 163 -6.39 -0.62 -8.38
C PHE A 163 -6.78 0.32 -7.25
N PHE A 164 -5.93 0.41 -6.24
CA PHE A 164 -6.06 1.36 -5.15
C PHE A 164 -4.82 2.26 -5.10
N CYS A 165 -5.02 3.56 -4.92
CA CYS A 165 -3.93 4.46 -4.57
C CYS A 165 -4.37 5.45 -3.49
N VAL A 166 -3.42 5.90 -2.68
CA VAL A 166 -3.72 6.85 -1.60
C VAL A 166 -3.90 8.26 -2.18
N SER A 167 -5.12 8.79 -2.06
CA SER A 167 -5.43 10.21 -2.21
C SER A 167 -5.31 10.96 -0.87
N THR A 168 -5.53 12.27 -0.87
CA THR A 168 -5.47 13.15 0.31
C THR A 168 -6.68 14.07 0.33
N ASP A 169 -7.18 14.32 1.55
CA ASP A 169 -8.07 15.43 1.91
C ASP A 169 -7.70 16.78 1.25
N LYS A 170 -6.41 17.01 0.96
CA LYS A 170 -5.91 18.22 0.29
C LYS A 170 -6.12 18.26 -1.22
N ALA A 171 -6.57 17.17 -1.85
CA ALA A 171 -6.91 17.13 -3.27
C ALA A 171 -8.31 17.72 -3.55
N ALA A 172 -9.22 17.67 -2.56
CA ALA A 172 -10.58 18.18 -2.70
C ALA A 172 -10.61 19.70 -2.95
N ASN A 173 -9.84 20.48 -2.18
CA ASN A 173 -9.62 21.92 -2.37
C ASN A 173 -8.15 22.27 -2.10
N PRO A 174 -7.26 22.15 -3.11
CA PRO A 174 -5.82 22.27 -2.89
C PRO A 174 -5.42 23.71 -2.59
N VAL A 175 -4.82 23.91 -1.41
CA VAL A 175 -4.17 25.17 -0.98
C VAL A 175 -2.64 25.07 -0.99
N ASN A 176 -2.09 23.94 -1.42
CA ASN A 176 -0.64 23.68 -1.56
C ASN A 176 -0.34 22.76 -2.75
N ILE A 177 0.93 22.70 -3.15
CA ILE A 177 1.36 21.97 -4.36
C ILE A 177 1.21 20.47 -4.18
N MET A 178 1.39 19.93 -2.97
CA MET A 178 1.13 18.53 -2.66
C MET A 178 -0.32 18.14 -2.95
N GLY A 179 -1.29 18.92 -2.46
CA GLY A 179 -2.71 18.73 -2.73
C GLY A 179 -3.05 18.82 -4.22
N ALA A 180 -2.49 19.81 -4.92
CA ALA A 180 -2.69 19.97 -6.36
C ALA A 180 -2.10 18.79 -7.17
N SER A 181 -0.91 18.30 -6.81
CA SER A 181 -0.28 17.14 -7.47
C SER A 181 -1.12 15.87 -7.35
N LYS A 182 -1.81 15.70 -6.21
CA LYS A 182 -2.71 14.57 -5.98
C LYS A 182 -4.02 14.70 -6.74
N LYS A 183 -4.53 15.91 -6.90
CA LYS A 183 -5.69 16.18 -7.77
C LYS A 183 -5.41 15.91 -9.26
N ILE A 184 -4.15 16.09 -9.70
CA ILE A 184 -3.73 15.74 -11.08
C ILE A 184 -3.53 14.22 -11.23
N MET A 185 -3.19 13.52 -10.14
CA MET A 185 -3.05 12.06 -10.12
C MET A 185 -4.41 11.36 -10.18
N GLU A 186 -5.46 11.95 -9.59
CA GLU A 186 -6.87 11.51 -9.73
C GLU A 186 -7.41 11.68 -11.15
#